data_AF-A0A0J9XBX8-F1
#
_entry.id   AF-A0A0J9XBX8-F1
#
_cell.length_a   1.000
_cell.length_b   1.000
_cell.length_c   1.000
_cell.angle_alpha   90.00
_cell.angle_beta   90.00
_cell.angle_gamma   90.00
#
_symmetry.space_group_name_H-M   'P 1'
#
loop_
_entity.id
_entity.type
_entity.pdbx_description
1 polymer ?
#
loop_
_entity_poly.entity_id
_entity_poly.type
_entity_poly.pdbx_seq_one_letter_code
_entity_poly.pdbx_strand_id
1 'polypeptide(L)'
;MIPFEALLPWGVILGLMTVAGGAMNSIHSARNNGKRDLYGLDKWDRQLIERDFRLTGAYREQSDKPIAPEEFKTNSWWKVEKRF
;
A
#
# COMPACT_ATOMS: atom_id res chain seq x y z
N MET A 1 35.64 30.15 -9.01
CA MET A 1 34.18 30.32 -9.23
C MET A 1 33.61 28.94 -9.55
N ILE A 2 32.50 28.53 -8.96
CA ILE A 2 31.88 27.22 -9.21
C ILE A 2 31.05 27.33 -10.50
N PRO A 3 31.21 26.43 -11.49
CA PRO A 3 30.46 26.49 -12.74
C PRO A 3 29.01 26.02 -12.52
N PHE A 4 28.06 26.94 -12.33
CA PHE A 4 26.66 26.60 -12.06
C PHE A 4 25.97 26.01 -13.29
N GLU A 5 26.41 26.38 -14.48
CA GLU A 5 25.91 25.89 -15.76
C GLU A 5 26.11 24.37 -15.88
N ALA A 6 27.20 23.85 -15.31
CA ALA A 6 27.46 22.42 -15.25
C ALA A 6 26.55 21.70 -14.24
N LEU A 7 25.95 22.41 -13.28
CA LEU A 7 25.03 21.87 -12.28
C LEU A 7 23.56 21.95 -12.70
N LEU A 8 23.20 22.80 -13.66
CA LEU A 8 21.82 22.93 -14.14
C LEU A 8 21.20 21.59 -14.60
N PRO A 9 21.88 20.75 -15.41
CA PRO A 9 21.31 19.46 -15.80
C PRO A 9 21.07 18.53 -14.60
N TRP A 10 22.01 18.51 -13.65
CA TRP A 10 21.87 17.72 -12.43
C TRP A 10 20.75 18.21 -11.53
N GLY A 11 20.58 19.54 -11.42
CA GLY A 11 19.48 20.16 -10.69
C GLY A 11 18.11 19.82 -11.29
N VAL A 12 18.00 19.81 -12.62
CA VAL A 12 16.77 19.40 -13.32
C VAL A 12 16.48 17.92 -13.06
N ILE A 13 17.47 17.03 -13.19
CA ILE A 13 17.29 15.60 -12.91
C ILE A 13 16.84 15.40 -11.46
N LEU A 14 17.53 16.04 -10.51
CA LEU A 14 17.21 15.94 -9.09
C LEU A 14 15.80 16.45 -8.81
N GLY A 15 15.41 17.59 -9.38
CA GLY A 15 14.07 18.18 -9.27
C GLY A 15 12.98 17.25 -9.80
N LEU A 16 13.14 16.70 -11.00
CA LEU A 16 12.16 15.79 -11.59
C LEU A 16 12.03 14.49 -10.79
N MET A 17 13.15 13.90 -10.37
CA MET A 17 13.15 12.67 -9.57
C MET A 17 12.55 12.88 -8.17
N THR A 18 12.83 14.01 -7.53
CA THR A 18 12.24 14.32 -6.21
C THR A 18 10.75 14.59 -6.29
N VAL A 19 10.30 15.36 -7.29
CA VAL A 19 8.87 15.58 -7.52
C VAL A 19 8.15 14.27 -7.83
N ALA A 20 8.71 13.44 -8.72
CA ALA A 20 8.13 12.14 -9.05
C ALA A 20 8.05 11.21 -7.83
N GLY A 21 9.13 11.11 -7.04
CA GLY A 21 9.15 10.29 -5.82
C GLY A 21 8.14 10.77 -4.76
N GLY A 22 8.05 12.09 -4.55
CA GLY A 22 7.08 12.69 -3.64
C GLY A 22 5.63 12.45 -4.09
N ALA A 23 5.35 12.61 -5.38
CA ALA A 23 4.05 12.33 -5.96
C ALA A 23 3.68 10.84 -5.87
N MET A 24 4.64 9.93 -6.09
CA MET A 24 4.38 8.50 -5.96
C MET A 24 4.04 8.12 -4.52
N ASN A 25 4.80 8.63 -3.54
CA ASN A 25 4.55 8.36 -2.13
C ASN A 25 3.18 8.86 -1.67
N SER A 26 2.72 10.02 -2.15
CA SER A 26 1.40 10.55 -1.79
C SER A 26 0.26 9.70 -2.38
N ILE A 27 0.38 9.26 -3.64
CA ILE A 27 -0.60 8.37 -4.29
C ILE A 27 -0.68 7.03 -3.55
N HIS A 28 0.46 6.45 -3.19
CA HIS A 28 0.53 5.20 -2.45
C HIS A 28 -0.10 5.31 -1.05
N SER A 29 0.21 6.40 -0.33
CA SER A 29 -0.41 6.67 0.95
C SER A 29 -1.93 6.83 0.81
N ALA A 30 -2.41 7.57 -0.19
CA ALA A 30 -3.85 7.74 -0.44
C ALA A 30 -4.55 6.40 -0.74
N ARG A 31 -3.93 5.52 -1.54
CA ARG A 31 -4.46 4.18 -1.84
C ARG A 31 -4.55 3.28 -0.60
N ASN A 32 -3.63 3.43 0.34
CA ASN A 32 -3.56 2.63 1.56
C ASN A 32 -4.25 3.30 2.75
N ASN A 33 -5.23 4.17 2.50
CA ASN A 33 -5.99 4.87 3.52
C ASN A 33 -5.07 5.65 4.50
N GLY A 34 -4.09 6.37 3.95
CA GLY A 34 -3.09 7.15 4.68
C GLY A 34 -1.92 6.34 5.24
N LYS A 35 -1.98 5.00 5.20
CA LYS A 35 -0.91 4.14 5.73
C LYS A 35 0.23 3.97 4.72
N ARG A 36 1.43 3.66 5.22
CA ARG A 36 2.58 3.30 4.36
C ARG A 36 2.34 1.94 3.69
N ASP A 37 2.99 1.76 2.54
CA ASP A 37 3.08 0.45 1.89
C ASP A 37 3.82 -0.55 2.77
N LEU A 38 3.42 -1.82 2.67
CA LEU A 38 4.21 -2.93 3.19
C LEU A 38 5.05 -3.53 2.06
N TYR A 39 6.28 -3.87 2.41
CA TYR A 39 7.24 -4.53 1.54
C TYR A 39 7.62 -5.87 2.14
N GLY A 40 8.00 -6.84 1.31
CA GLY A 40 8.43 -8.16 1.78
C GLY A 40 7.31 -9.07 2.30
N LEU A 41 6.06 -8.85 1.87
CA LEU A 41 4.89 -9.62 2.31
C LEU A 41 5.02 -11.11 1.96
N ASP A 42 5.04 -11.93 2.99
CA ASP A 42 5.07 -13.38 2.86
C ASP A 42 3.66 -13.96 2.61
N LYS A 43 3.52 -15.29 2.63
CA LYS A 43 2.22 -15.94 2.43
C LYS A 43 1.26 -15.69 3.60
N TRP A 44 1.79 -15.63 4.81
CA TRP A 44 1.03 -15.43 6.04
C TRP A 44 0.46 -14.02 6.10
N ASP A 45 1.29 -13.01 5.84
CA ASP A 45 0.90 -11.60 5.81
C ASP A 45 -0.21 -11.35 4.80
N ARG A 46 -0.14 -11.97 3.62
CA ARG A 46 -1.19 -11.87 2.61
C ARG A 46 -2.51 -12.46 3.09
N GLN A 47 -2.48 -13.59 3.80
CA GLN A 47 -3.69 -14.18 4.39
C GLN A 47 -4.25 -13.30 5.51
N LEU A 48 -3.41 -12.68 6.33
CA LEU A 48 -3.83 -11.75 7.36
C LEU A 48 -4.46 -10.47 6.78
N ILE A 49 -3.90 -9.90 5.72
CA ILE A 49 -4.48 -8.73 5.03
C ILE A 49 -5.87 -9.07 4.49
N GLU A 50 -6.06 -10.26 3.92
CA GLU A 50 -7.35 -10.73 3.44
C GLU A 50 -8.36 -10.95 4.58
N ARG A 51 -7.90 -11.48 5.72
CA ARG A 51 -8.71 -11.57 6.95
C ARG A 51 -9.14 -10.19 7.43
N ASP A 52 -8.22 -9.24 7.50
CA ASP A 52 -8.50 -7.88 7.98
C ASP A 52 -9.46 -7.15 7.04
N PHE A 53 -9.35 -7.39 5.72
CA PHE A 53 -10.33 -6.93 4.74
C PHE A 53 -11.73 -7.53 5.00
N ARG A 54 -11.83 -8.81 5.36
CA ARG A 54 -13.11 -9.44 5.73
C ARG A 54 -13.69 -8.89 7.03
N LEU A 55 -12.85 -8.44 7.97
CA LEU A 55 -13.29 -7.88 9.25
C LEU A 55 -13.75 -6.42 9.13
N THR A 56 -13.12 -5.64 8.27
CA THR A 56 -13.34 -4.18 8.18
C THR A 56 -14.14 -3.75 6.96
N GLY A 57 -14.14 -4.56 5.89
CA GLY A 57 -14.77 -4.23 4.61
C GLY A 57 -13.95 -3.24 3.75
N ALA A 58 -12.83 -2.73 4.26
CA ALA A 58 -11.99 -1.76 3.58
C ALA A 58 -10.55 -2.27 3.45
N TYR A 59 -9.90 -1.96 2.32
CA TYR A 59 -8.52 -2.34 2.10
C TYR A 59 -7.61 -1.58 3.07
N ARG A 60 -6.77 -2.30 3.83
CA ARG A 60 -5.77 -1.78 4.79
C ARG A 60 -6.32 -1.14 6.05
N GLU A 61 -7.63 -1.20 6.28
CA GLU A 61 -8.21 -0.77 7.55
C GLU A 61 -7.93 -1.80 8.66
N GLN A 62 -7.82 -1.33 9.90
CA GLN A 62 -7.58 -2.18 11.07
C GLN A 62 -8.68 -1.90 12.09
N SER A 63 -9.14 -2.95 12.77
CA SER A 63 -10.11 -2.85 13.85
C SER A 63 -9.54 -3.43 15.12
N ASP A 64 -9.77 -2.75 16.23
CA ASP A 64 -9.40 -3.12 17.60
C ASP A 64 -10.61 -3.63 18.41
N LYS A 65 -11.77 -3.81 17.76
CA LYS A 65 -13.00 -4.24 18.43
C LYS A 65 -12.82 -5.64 19.03
N PRO A 66 -13.21 -5.87 20.29
CA PRO A 66 -13.06 -7.17 20.94
C PRO A 66 -14.02 -8.23 20.38
N ILE A 67 -15.16 -7.80 19.82
CA ILE A 67 -16.16 -8.68 19.22
C ILE A 67 -16.20 -8.39 17.71
N ALA A 68 -16.01 -9.44 16.91
CA ALA A 68 -16.08 -9.36 15.46
C ALA A 68 -17.52 -9.10 14.98
N PRO A 69 -17.70 -8.42 13.83
CA PRO A 69 -19.02 -8.24 13.23
C PRO A 69 -19.68 -9.58 12.87
N GLU A 70 -21.01 -9.64 12.90
CA GLU A 70 -21.75 -10.89 12.69
C GLU A 70 -21.53 -11.46 11.28
N GLU A 71 -21.40 -10.57 10.30
CA GLU A 71 -21.12 -10.88 8.89
C GLU A 71 -19.79 -11.63 8.71
N PHE A 72 -18.84 -11.47 9.64
CA PHE A 72 -17.56 -12.17 9.56
C PHE A 72 -17.71 -13.69 9.62
N LYS A 73 -18.76 -14.18 10.29
CA LYS A 73 -19.06 -15.62 10.39
C LYS A 73 -19.43 -16.23 9.04
N THR A 74 -20.09 -15.47 8.18
CA THR A 74 -20.63 -15.96 6.90
C THR A 74 -19.83 -15.50 5.68
N ASN A 75 -19.05 -14.42 5.80
CA ASN A 75 -18.22 -13.87 4.71
C ASN A 75 -16.92 -14.68 4.47
N SER A 76 -16.93 -15.99 4.70
CA SER A 76 -15.81 -16.86 4.35
C SER A 76 -15.96 -17.36 2.92
N TRP A 77 -14.87 -17.35 2.16
CA TRP A 77 -14.86 -17.78 0.76
C TRP A 77 -13.62 -18.62 0.48
N TRP A 78 -13.78 -19.58 -0.42
CA TRP A 78 -12.71 -20.47 -0.86
C TRP A 78 -12.31 -20.09 -2.29
N LYS A 79 -11.02 -19.92 -2.52
CA LYS A 79 -10.49 -19.61 -3.84
C LYS A 79 -10.52 -20.87 -4.69
N VAL A 80 -11.30 -20.83 -5.77
CA VAL A 80 -11.37 -21.93 -6.75
C VAL A 80 -10.46 -21.60 -7.90
N GLU A 81 -9.42 -22.41 -8.10
CA GLU A 81 -8.49 -22.25 -9.21
C GLU A 81 -8.94 -23.07 -10.43
N LYS A 82 -8.62 -22.59 -11.63
CA LYS A 82 -8.86 -23.34 -12.87
C LYS A 82 -7.92 -24.54 -12.92
N ARG A 83 -8.35 -25.64 -13.53
CA ARG A 83 -7.48 -26.78 -13.82
C ARG A 83 -6.37 -26.31 -14.78
N PHE A 84 -5.13 -26.60 -14.43
CA PHE A 84 -3.93 -26.29 -15.21
C PHE A 84 -3.89 -27.06 -16.52
#